data_AF-A0A380PNE8-F1
#
_entry.id   AF-A0A380PNE8-F1
#
_cell.length_a   1.000
_cell.length_b   1.000
_cell.length_c   1.000
_cell.angle_alpha   90.00
_cell.angle_beta   90.00
_cell.angle_gamma   90.00
#
_symmetry.space_group_name_H-M   'P 1'
#
loop_
_entity.id
_entity.type
_entity.pdbx_description
1 polymer ?
#
loop_
_entity_poly.entity_id
_entity_poly.type
_entity_poly.pdbx_seq_one_letter_code
_entity_poly.pdbx_strand_id
1 'polypeptide(L)'
;MSIINTAPLAWTVAAVLLVAGSVQTYRLSEARQVVIDMQAAETASKNGQLIALALTANANNQAQARLRQQVANADQLLAQRSNQLKRLYRENETLRHWADTPLPDDIIRLRRRPALTGAEDYRQWLSDSHALPVSGG
;
A
#
# COMPACT_ATOMS: atom_id res chain seq x y z
N MET A 1 -81.54 -35.55 -53.07
CA MET A 1 -80.60 -34.98 -52.08
C MET A 1 -79.27 -35.72 -52.23
N SER A 2 -78.27 -35.10 -52.84
CA SER A 2 -76.94 -35.71 -53.00
C SER A 2 -76.09 -35.40 -51.78
N ILE A 3 -75.72 -36.42 -51.01
CA ILE A 3 -74.80 -36.31 -49.88
C ILE A 3 -73.40 -36.27 -50.48
N ILE A 4 -72.83 -35.07 -50.67
CA ILE A 4 -71.46 -34.92 -51.17
C ILE A 4 -70.52 -35.42 -50.06
N ASN A 5 -69.71 -36.45 -50.36
CA ASN A 5 -68.68 -36.94 -49.45
C ASN A 5 -67.56 -35.88 -49.33
N THR A 6 -67.54 -35.15 -48.23
CA THR A 6 -66.56 -34.06 -47.96
C THR A 6 -65.25 -34.57 -47.36
N ALA A 7 -65.14 -35.87 -47.05
CA ALA A 7 -63.94 -36.48 -46.49
C ALA A 7 -62.66 -36.25 -47.31
N PRO A 8 -62.61 -36.38 -48.65
CA PRO A 8 -61.38 -36.13 -49.42
C PRO A 8 -60.94 -34.67 -49.36
N LEU A 9 -61.88 -33.72 -49.27
CA LEU A 9 -61.58 -32.29 -49.11
C LEU A 9 -61.04 -31.98 -47.71
N ALA A 10 -61.52 -32.66 -46.68
CA ALA A 10 -61.00 -32.50 -45.33
C ALA A 10 -59.54 -32.96 -45.22
N TRP A 11 -59.19 -34.08 -45.86
CA TRP A 11 -57.81 -34.59 -45.87
C TRP A 11 -56.84 -33.68 -46.63
N THR A 12 -57.26 -33.10 -47.75
CA THR A 12 -56.40 -32.15 -48.49
C THR A 12 -56.16 -30.88 -47.70
N VAL A 13 -57.19 -30.34 -47.03
CA VAL A 13 -57.03 -29.17 -46.15
C VAL A 13 -56.11 -29.48 -44.97
N ALA A 14 -56.26 -30.65 -44.34
CA ALA A 14 -55.38 -31.07 -43.25
C ALA A 14 -53.91 -31.23 -43.70
N ALA A 15 -53.67 -31.80 -44.87
CA ALA A 15 -52.33 -31.93 -45.43
C ALA A 15 -51.69 -30.56 -45.73
N VAL A 16 -52.46 -29.62 -46.29
CA VAL A 16 -51.98 -28.26 -46.56
C VAL A 16 -51.65 -27.53 -45.26
N LEU A 17 -52.47 -27.67 -44.22
CA LEU A 17 -52.21 -27.06 -42.90
C LEU A 17 -50.95 -27.63 -42.24
N LEU A 18 -50.70 -28.94 -42.36
CA LEU A 18 -49.48 -29.57 -41.85
C LEU A 18 -48.23 -29.07 -42.58
N VAL A 19 -48.28 -28.95 -43.91
CA VAL A 19 -47.16 -28.43 -44.71
C VAL A 19 -46.92 -26.95 -44.42
N ALA A 20 -47.99 -26.15 -44.31
CA ALA A 20 -47.86 -24.74 -43.96
C ALA A 20 -47.31 -24.53 -42.54
N GLY A 21 -47.75 -25.35 -41.58
CA GLY A 21 -47.26 -25.34 -40.21
C GLY A 21 -45.79 -25.74 -40.11
N SER A 22 -45.37 -26.79 -40.83
CA SER A 22 -43.98 -27.22 -40.83
C SER A 22 -43.04 -26.18 -41.46
N VAL A 23 -43.44 -25.53 -42.56
CA VAL A 23 -42.65 -24.45 -43.17
C VAL A 23 -42.48 -23.26 -42.21
N GLN A 24 -43.52 -22.90 -41.46
CA GLN A 24 -43.45 -21.83 -40.46
C GLN A 24 -42.52 -22.19 -39.29
N THR A 25 -42.53 -23.44 -38.82
CA THR A 25 -41.64 -23.88 -37.74
C THR A 25 -40.18 -23.92 -38.17
N TYR A 26 -39.89 -24.35 -39.40
CA TYR A 26 -38.52 -24.32 -39.94
C TYR A 26 -37.98 -22.89 -40.01
N ARG A 27 -38.76 -21.94 -40.54
CA ARG A 27 -38.40 -20.51 -40.61
C ARG A 27 -38.16 -19.91 -39.23
N LEU A 28 -39.00 -20.26 -38.25
CA LEU A 28 -38.84 -19.79 -36.87
C LEU A 28 -37.62 -20.41 -36.18
N SER A 29 -37.31 -21.68 -36.45
CA SER A 29 -36.11 -22.33 -35.89
C SER A 29 -34.82 -21.69 -36.40
N GLU A 30 -34.76 -21.31 -37.68
CA GLU A 30 -33.60 -20.65 -38.28
C GLU A 30 -33.41 -19.25 -37.69
N ALA A 31 -34.49 -18.48 -37.56
CA ALA A 31 -34.46 -17.17 -36.90
C ALA A 31 -34.04 -17.27 -35.42
N ARG A 32 -34.51 -18.29 -34.71
CA ARG A 32 -34.14 -18.54 -33.30
C ARG A 32 -32.66 -18.90 -33.16
N GLN A 33 -32.12 -19.70 -34.08
CA GLN A 33 -30.71 -20.08 -34.08
C GLN A 33 -29.81 -18.85 -34.25
N VAL A 34 -30.15 -17.96 -35.19
CA VAL A 34 -29.42 -16.70 -35.41
C VAL A 34 -29.43 -15.82 -34.15
N VAL A 35 -30.56 -15.73 -33.45
CA VAL A 35 -30.66 -14.96 -32.19
C VAL A 35 -29.79 -15.57 -31.09
N ILE A 36 -29.76 -16.91 -30.97
CA ILE A 36 -28.91 -17.61 -30.00
C ILE A 36 -27.42 -17.36 -30.31
N ASP A 37 -27.02 -17.47 -31.58
CA ASP A 37 -25.64 -17.23 -32.00
C ASP A 37 -25.22 -15.78 -31.76
N MET A 38 -26.11 -14.81 -32.04
CA MET A 38 -25.88 -13.40 -31.74
C MET A 38 -25.72 -13.17 -30.23
N GLN A 39 -26.59 -13.73 -29.39
CA GLN A 39 -26.48 -13.63 -27.93
C GLN A 39 -25.21 -14.29 -27.41
N ALA A 40 -24.82 -15.45 -27.95
CA ALA A 40 -23.59 -16.14 -27.59
C ALA A 40 -22.36 -15.30 -27.95
N ALA A 41 -22.33 -14.71 -29.14
CA ALA A 41 -21.26 -13.82 -29.58
C ALA A 41 -21.17 -12.53 -28.73
N GLU A 42 -22.32 -11.93 -28.41
CA GLU A 42 -22.38 -10.74 -27.56
C GLU A 42 -21.90 -11.05 -26.13
N THR A 43 -22.31 -12.19 -25.58
CA THR A 43 -21.88 -12.65 -24.25
C THR A 43 -20.40 -12.97 -24.24
N ALA A 44 -19.88 -13.63 -25.28
CA ALA A 44 -18.45 -13.90 -25.43
C ALA A 44 -17.63 -12.59 -25.51
N SER A 45 -18.11 -11.60 -26.26
CA SER A 45 -17.48 -10.27 -26.34
C SER A 45 -17.46 -9.56 -24.99
N LYS A 46 -18.61 -9.52 -24.28
CA LYS A 46 -18.71 -8.92 -22.94
C LYS A 46 -17.79 -9.62 -21.93
N ASN A 47 -17.74 -10.95 -21.95
CA ASN A 47 -16.84 -11.72 -21.10
C ASN A 47 -15.38 -11.41 -21.40
N GLY A 48 -15.00 -11.31 -22.67
CA GLY A 48 -13.65 -10.91 -23.07
C GLY A 48 -13.26 -9.52 -22.54
N GLN A 49 -14.19 -8.56 -22.64
CA GLN A 49 -13.99 -7.21 -22.09
C GLN A 49 -13.87 -7.20 -20.57
N LEU A 50 -14.68 -7.99 -19.86
CA LEU A 50 -14.60 -8.12 -18.40
C LEU A 50 -13.28 -8.77 -17.97
N ILE A 51 -12.81 -9.81 -18.67
CA ILE A 51 -11.51 -10.43 -18.40
C ILE A 51 -10.38 -9.43 -18.62
N ALA A 52 -10.41 -8.70 -19.73
CA ALA A 52 -9.41 -7.67 -20.03
C ALA A 52 -9.41 -6.58 -18.95
N LEU A 53 -10.59 -6.07 -18.57
CA LEU A 53 -10.75 -5.07 -17.52
C LEU A 53 -10.27 -5.61 -16.16
N ALA A 54 -10.62 -6.85 -15.81
CA ALA A 54 -10.17 -7.48 -14.57
C ALA A 54 -8.65 -7.65 -14.53
N LEU A 55 -8.03 -8.03 -15.65
CA LEU A 55 -6.58 -8.15 -15.77
C LEU A 55 -5.91 -6.78 -15.60
N THR A 56 -6.39 -5.75 -16.30
CA THR A 56 -5.87 -4.38 -16.19
C THR A 56 -6.09 -3.82 -14.80
N ALA A 57 -7.26 -4.03 -14.20
CA ALA A 57 -7.58 -3.58 -12.85
C ALA A 57 -6.72 -4.29 -11.80
N ASN A 58 -6.49 -5.60 -11.94
CA ASN A 58 -5.62 -6.35 -11.04
C ASN A 58 -4.16 -5.85 -11.14
N ALA A 59 -3.65 -5.66 -12.37
CA ALA A 59 -2.32 -5.11 -12.58
C ALA A 59 -2.18 -3.69 -12.00
N ASN A 60 -3.20 -2.84 -12.20
CA ASN A 60 -3.24 -1.49 -11.66
C ASN A 60 -3.30 -1.50 -10.12
N ASN A 61 -4.15 -2.33 -9.52
CA ASN A 61 -4.25 -2.49 -8.07
C ASN A 61 -2.92 -2.95 -7.46
N GLN A 62 -2.22 -3.89 -8.09
CA GLN A 62 -0.89 -4.32 -7.64
C GLN A 62 0.13 -3.19 -7.76
N ALA A 63 0.12 -2.43 -8.86
CA ALA A 63 1.00 -1.28 -9.03
C ALA A 63 0.71 -0.18 -7.98
N GLN A 64 -0.57 0.12 -7.73
CA GLN A 64 -0.98 1.06 -6.69
C GLN A 64 -0.59 0.58 -5.29
N ALA A 65 -0.76 -0.72 -4.99
CA ALA A 65 -0.35 -1.28 -3.70
C ALA A 65 1.17 -1.15 -3.49
N ARG A 66 1.97 -1.47 -4.51
CA ARG A 66 3.43 -1.26 -4.48
C ARG A 66 3.80 0.21 -4.30
N LEU A 67 3.13 1.12 -5.00
CA LEU A 67 3.37 2.55 -4.85
C LEU A 67 3.05 3.04 -3.44
N ARG A 68 1.90 2.62 -2.87
CA ARG A 68 1.53 2.94 -1.49
C ARG A 68 2.55 2.40 -0.48
N GLN A 69 3.04 1.18 -0.69
CA GLN A 69 4.11 0.62 0.15
C GLN A 69 5.40 1.44 0.04
N GLN A 70 5.80 1.86 -1.16
CA GLN A 70 6.98 2.71 -1.35
C GLN A 70 6.82 4.06 -0.66
N VAL A 71 5.65 4.70 -0.79
CA VAL A 71 5.34 5.97 -0.11
C VAL A 71 5.40 5.78 1.41
N ALA A 72 4.75 4.75 1.95
CA ALA A 72 4.77 4.47 3.38
C ALA A 72 6.19 4.24 3.91
N ASN A 73 7.02 3.49 3.17
CA ASN A 73 8.41 3.26 3.54
C ASN A 73 9.24 4.56 3.47
N ALA A 74 9.02 5.39 2.45
CA ALA A 74 9.68 6.67 2.31
C ALA A 74 9.29 7.63 3.45
N ASP A 75 8.01 7.70 3.81
CA ASP A 75 7.50 8.50 4.91
C ASP A 75 8.09 8.05 6.26
N GLN A 76 8.17 6.74 6.50
CA GLN A 76 8.83 6.19 7.68
C GLN A 76 10.32 6.58 7.73
N LEU A 77 11.03 6.49 6.60
CA LEU A 77 12.43 6.88 6.53
C LEU A 77 12.60 8.39 6.77
N LEU A 78 11.73 9.22 6.19
CA LEU A 78 11.73 10.68 6.40
C LEU A 78 11.47 11.02 7.87
N ALA A 79 10.52 10.35 8.52
CA ALA A 79 10.25 10.53 9.94
C ALA A 79 11.45 10.15 10.81
N GLN A 80 12.11 9.03 10.51
CA GLN A 80 13.34 8.62 11.19
C GLN A 80 14.47 9.64 11.01
N ARG A 81 14.69 10.13 9.78
CA ARG A 81 15.70 11.15 9.47
C ARG A 81 15.41 12.46 10.21
N SER A 82 14.16 12.91 10.24
CA SER A 82 13.74 14.11 10.97
C SER A 82 14.02 13.99 12.46
N ASN A 83 13.68 12.85 13.08
CA ASN A 83 13.94 12.60 14.48
C ASN A 83 15.45 12.55 14.79
N GLN A 84 16.24 11.94 13.91
CA GLN A 84 17.69 11.91 14.06
C GLN A 84 18.30 13.31 13.94
N LEU A 85 17.86 14.13 12.98
CA LEU A 85 18.32 15.52 12.86
C LEU A 85 17.96 16.34 14.09
N LYS A 86 16.72 16.22 14.60
CA LYS A 86 16.31 16.90 15.84
C LYS A 86 17.17 16.48 17.04
N ARG A 87 17.50 15.20 17.14
CA ARG A 87 18.37 14.69 18.21
C ARG A 87 19.79 15.27 18.08
N LEU A 88 20.38 15.18 16.90
CA LEU A 88 21.72 15.73 16.65
C LEU A 88 21.78 17.24 16.89
N TYR A 89 20.73 17.97 16.51
CA TYR A 89 20.64 19.41 16.77
C TYR A 89 20.60 19.71 18.27
N ARG A 90 19.75 19.00 19.03
CA ARG A 90 19.67 19.14 20.49
C ARG A 90 20.99 18.78 21.17
N GLU A 91 21.63 17.68 20.76
CA GLU A 91 22.93 17.27 21.29
C GLU A 91 24.01 18.32 20.99
N ASN A 92 24.02 18.90 19.79
CA ASN A 92 24.97 19.95 19.44
C ASN A 92 24.76 21.22 20.29
N GLU A 93 23.52 21.62 20.52
CA GLU A 93 23.21 22.78 21.37
C GLU A 93 23.57 22.52 22.83
N THR A 94 23.28 21.33 23.36
CA THR A 94 23.74 20.90 24.69
C THR A 94 25.27 20.95 24.78
N LEU A 95 25.99 20.45 23.77
CA LEU A 95 27.46 20.48 23.75
C LEU A 95 28.00 21.91 23.71
N ARG A 96 27.40 22.81 22.92
CA ARG A 96 27.75 24.24 22.92
C ARG A 96 27.51 24.85 24.30
N HIS A 97 26.35 24.61 24.89
CA HIS A 97 26.03 25.12 26.22
C HIS A 97 27.01 24.63 27.30
N TRP A 98 27.39 23.34 27.26
CA TRP A 98 28.41 22.78 28.15
C TRP A 98 29.79 23.40 27.93
N ALA A 99 30.17 23.67 26.68
CA ALA A 99 31.45 24.33 26.37
C ALA A 99 31.47 25.81 26.78
N ASP A 100 30.33 26.49 26.69
CA ASP A 100 30.17 27.90 27.06
C ASP A 100 29.97 28.08 28.58
N THR A 101 29.62 27.02 29.31
CA THR A 101 29.50 27.06 30.78
C THR A 101 30.90 27.17 31.39
N PRO A 102 31.20 28.24 32.17
CA PRO A 102 32.50 28.39 32.79
C PRO A 102 32.78 27.23 33.76
N LEU A 103 33.97 26.65 33.68
CA LEU A 103 34.36 25.54 34.55
C LEU A 103 34.27 25.98 36.02
N PRO A 104 33.72 25.15 36.92
CA PRO A 104 33.71 25.44 38.35
C PRO A 104 35.13 25.71 38.88
N ASP A 105 35.25 26.71 39.75
CA ASP A 105 36.53 27.14 40.34
C ASP A 105 37.28 25.98 41.01
N ASP A 106 36.58 24.97 41.51
CA ASP A 106 37.16 23.78 42.11
C ASP A 106 37.95 22.92 41.11
N ILE A 107 37.46 22.79 39.87
CA ILE A 107 38.17 22.07 38.79
C ILE A 107 39.37 22.90 38.31
N ILE A 108 39.24 24.22 38.28
CA ILE A 108 40.33 25.15 37.94
C ILE A 108 41.44 25.06 38.99
N ARG A 109 41.09 25.02 40.28
CA ARG A 109 42.04 24.82 41.40
C ARG A 109 42.77 23.48 41.32
N LEU A 110 42.07 22.39 41.00
CA LEU A 110 42.69 21.08 40.82
C LEU A 110 43.65 21.02 39.63
N ARG A 111 43.32 21.71 38.52
CA ARG A 111 44.18 21.79 37.34
C ARG A 111 45.38 22.70 37.56
N ARG A 112 45.26 23.69 38.43
CA ARG A 112 46.33 24.60 38.82
C ARG A 112 47.28 23.88 39.79
N ARG A 113 48.11 22.98 39.27
CA ARG A 113 49.19 22.36 40.05
C ARG A 113 50.24 23.41 40.43
N PRO A 114 50.57 23.57 41.73
CA PRO A 114 51.77 24.29 42.13
C PRO A 114 53.01 23.55 41.61
N ALA A 115 54.10 24.28 41.36
CA ALA A 115 55.39 23.69 41.02
C ALA A 115 55.95 22.99 42.26
N LEU A 116 55.64 21.70 42.41
CA LEU A 116 56.11 20.88 43.53
C LEU A 116 57.52 20.40 43.20
N THR A 117 58.50 20.88 43.95
CA THR A 117 59.94 20.63 43.73
C THR A 117 60.47 19.37 44.41
N GLY A 118 59.63 18.63 45.16
CA GLY A 118 60.02 17.41 45.87
C GLY A 118 58.85 16.61 46.44
N ALA A 119 59.13 15.39 46.92
CA ALA A 119 58.13 14.45 47.45
C ALA A 119 57.51 14.89 48.79
N GLU A 120 58.25 15.66 49.60
CA GLU A 120 57.77 16.24 50.87
C GLU A 120 56.70 17.31 50.59
N ASP A 121 56.99 18.24 49.66
CA ASP A 121 56.05 19.28 49.19
C ASP A 121 54.78 18.65 48.61
N TYR A 122 54.91 17.52 47.90
CA TYR A 122 53.77 16.79 47.36
C TYR A 122 52.85 16.27 48.48
N ARG A 123 53.41 15.72 49.56
CA ARG A 123 52.65 15.20 50.70
C ARG A 123 51.96 16.32 51.48
N GLN A 124 52.63 17.45 51.65
CA GLN A 124 52.06 18.61 52.35
C GLN A 124 50.93 19.26 51.53
N TRP A 125 51.10 19.43 50.22
CA TRP A 125 50.05 19.92 49.33
C TRP A 125 48.81 19.00 49.31
N LEU A 126 49.00 17.67 49.32
CA LEU A 126 47.89 16.71 49.38
C LEU A 126 47.14 16.77 50.72
N SER A 127 47.84 17.12 51.81
CA SER A 127 47.28 17.19 53.16
C SER A 127 46.55 18.53 53.40
N ASP A 128 47.07 19.63 52.84
CA ASP A 128 46.44 20.96 52.87
C ASP A 128 45.28 21.10 51.87
N SER A 129 45.27 20.30 50.80
CA SER A 129 44.12 20.12 49.91
C SER A 129 43.04 19.29 50.63
N HIS A 130 42.53 19.80 51.75
CA HIS A 130 41.42 19.24 52.50
C HIS A 130 40.27 18.82 51.58
N ALA A 131 39.63 17.69 51.95
CA ALA A 131 38.58 17.01 51.22
C ALA A 131 37.61 17.99 50.53
N LEU A 132 37.53 17.87 49.20
CA LEU A 132 36.52 18.56 48.41
C LEU A 132 35.13 18.21 48.99
N PRO A 133 34.24 19.18 49.21
CA PRO A 133 32.88 18.86 49.60
C PRO A 133 32.28 17.97 48.51
N VAL A 134 31.74 16.81 48.90
CA VAL A 134 30.92 16.02 47.98
C VAL A 134 29.74 16.89 47.61
N SER A 135 29.68 17.32 46.35
CA SER A 135 28.51 18.00 45.81
C SER A 135 27.34 17.02 45.85
N GLY A 136 26.56 17.09 46.92
CA GLY A 136 25.26 16.44 47.03
C GLY A 136 24.22 17.31 46.34
N GLY A 137 23.62 16.77 45.28
CA GLY A 137 22.57 17.40 44.48
C GLY A 137 22.46 16.77 43.11
#